data_AF-A0A1J8PPF7-F1
#
_entry.id   AF-A0A1J8PPF7-F1
#
_cell.length_a   1.000
_cell.length_b   1.000
_cell.length_c   1.000
_cell.angle_alpha   90.00
_cell.angle_beta   90.00
_cell.angle_gamma   90.00
#
_symmetry.space_group_name_H-M   'P 1'
#
loop_
_entity.id
_entity.type
_entity.pdbx_description
1 polymer ?
#
loop_
_entity_poly.entity_id
_entity_poly.type
_entity_poly.pdbx_seq_one_letter_code
_entity_poly.pdbx_strand_id
1 'polypeptide(L)'
;MHQALFVEDILVEIFSHLKGVSSSTPWCFAALARICKAFYDPAMDLLWADMEDLEPLLGCVTRLHPLIYGPKKQHFDRSGWSRGVEPLSEYEARQFVRHAARVRSLQMTDCVGYEPLRPW
;
A
#
# COMPACT_ATOMS: atom_id res chain seq x y z
N MET A 1 -6.46 22.68 19.78
CA MET A 1 -7.15 21.82 18.80
C MET A 1 -8.64 21.86 19.09
N HIS A 2 -9.49 21.98 18.06
CA HIS A 2 -10.94 22.01 18.24
C HIS A 2 -11.46 20.67 18.77
N GLN A 3 -12.44 20.67 19.67
CA GLN A 3 -12.97 19.45 20.30
C GLN A 3 -13.49 18.42 19.29
N ALA A 4 -14.04 18.89 18.16
CA ALA A 4 -14.51 18.02 17.08
C ALA A 4 -13.41 17.13 16.47
N LEU A 5 -12.13 17.53 16.53
CA LEU A 5 -11.00 16.73 16.01
C LEU A 5 -10.58 15.59 16.95
N PHE A 6 -11.27 15.41 18.08
CA PHE A 6 -11.09 14.27 18.97
C PHE A 6 -12.17 13.19 18.76
N VAL A 7 -13.18 13.47 17.94
CA VAL A 7 -14.21 12.48 17.58
C VAL A 7 -13.74 11.74 16.35
N GLU A 8 -13.50 10.44 16.49
CA GLU A 8 -12.97 9.59 15.42
C GLU A 8 -13.86 9.62 14.17
N ASP A 9 -15.18 9.55 14.34
CA ASP A 9 -16.13 9.59 13.23
C ASP A 9 -16.00 10.88 12.40
N ILE A 10 -15.76 12.01 13.06
CA ILE A 10 -15.57 13.30 12.39
C ILE A 10 -14.24 13.29 11.60
N LEU A 11 -13.18 12.69 12.16
CA LEU A 11 -11.90 12.56 11.45
C LEU A 11 -12.04 11.67 10.22
N VAL A 12 -12.72 10.52 10.35
CA VAL A 12 -12.97 9.60 9.23
C VAL A 12 -13.77 10.30 8.13
N GLU A 13 -14.80 11.08 8.47
CA GLU A 13 -15.60 11.82 7.50
C GLU A 13 -14.80 12.93 6.81
N ILE A 14 -14.00 13.70 7.56
CA ILE A 14 -13.12 14.70 6.94
C ILE A 14 -12.15 14.02 5.98
N PHE A 15 -11.54 12.90 6.39
CA PHE A 15 -10.55 12.20 5.58
C PHE A 15 -11.17 11.49 4.36
N SER A 16 -12.42 11.02 4.46
CA SER A 16 -13.16 10.43 3.34
C SER A 16 -13.39 11.45 2.23
N HIS A 17 -13.70 12.70 2.58
CA HIS A 17 -13.79 13.80 1.62
C HIS A 17 -12.46 14.09 0.92
N LEU A 18 -11.32 13.94 1.60
CA LEU A 18 -10.00 14.12 0.96
C LEU A 18 -9.72 13.03 -0.09
N LYS A 19 -10.26 11.83 0.11
CA LYS A 19 -10.09 10.71 -0.84
C LYS A 19 -10.76 10.98 -2.19
N GLY A 20 -11.90 11.66 -2.20
CA GLY A 20 -12.66 11.94 -3.41
C GLY A 20 -12.15 13.11 -4.27
N VAL A 21 -11.28 13.96 -3.72
CA VAL A 21 -10.90 15.24 -4.33
C VAL A 21 -9.59 15.15 -5.15
N SER A 22 -8.77 14.12 -4.96
CA SER A 22 -7.41 14.10 -5.50
C SER A 22 -6.96 12.72 -6.00
N SER A 23 -6.19 12.69 -7.09
CA SER A 23 -5.43 11.52 -7.54
C SER A 23 -4.09 11.32 -6.79
N SER A 24 -3.69 12.25 -5.91
CA SER A 24 -2.46 12.22 -5.11
C SER A 24 -2.70 11.86 -3.63
N THR A 25 -3.76 11.09 -3.37
CA THR A 25 -4.28 10.73 -2.04
C THR A 25 -3.32 10.04 -1.08
N PRO A 26 -2.38 9.16 -1.48
CA PRO A 26 -1.60 8.40 -0.50
C PRO A 26 -0.66 9.28 0.34
N TRP A 27 -0.10 10.34 -0.26
CA TRP A 27 0.89 11.18 0.42
C TRP A 27 0.24 12.07 1.49
N CYS A 28 -1.01 12.49 1.24
CA CYS A 28 -1.80 13.24 2.21
C CYS A 28 -2.09 12.42 3.46
N PHE A 29 -2.55 11.17 3.32
CA PHE A 29 -2.82 10.31 4.48
C PHE A 29 -1.54 9.95 5.24
N ALA A 30 -0.42 9.69 4.54
CA ALA A 30 0.87 9.49 5.17
C ALA A 30 1.39 10.75 5.92
N ALA A 31 1.04 11.96 5.44
CA ALA A 31 1.31 13.19 6.17
C ALA A 31 0.41 13.31 7.41
N LEU A 32 -0.91 13.08 7.27
CA LEU A 32 -1.88 13.14 8.37
C LEU A 32 -1.52 12.17 9.50
N ALA A 33 -1.12 10.95 9.17
CA ALA A 33 -0.70 9.94 10.15
C ALA A 33 0.51 10.37 10.98
N ARG A 34 1.36 11.27 10.46
CA ARG A 34 2.56 11.77 11.17
C ARG A 34 2.28 13.01 12.03
N ILE A 35 1.13 13.66 11.90
CA ILE A 35 0.82 14.89 12.66
C ILE A 35 0.62 14.58 14.15
N CYS A 36 -0.26 13.63 14.46
CA CYS A 36 -0.55 13.27 15.85
C CYS A 36 -1.11 11.84 15.98
N LYS A 37 -1.08 11.31 17.20
CA LYS A 37 -1.54 9.95 17.51
C LYS A 37 -3.03 9.74 17.21
N ALA A 38 -3.87 10.75 17.41
CA ALA A 38 -5.31 10.67 17.13
C ALA A 38 -5.60 10.52 15.62
N PHE A 39 -4.72 11.04 14.76
CA PHE A 39 -4.89 10.98 13.31
C PHE A 39 -4.26 9.71 12.73
N TYR A 40 -3.36 9.07 13.47
CA TYR A 40 -2.59 7.93 13.00
C TYR A 40 -3.48 6.80 12.50
N ASP A 41 -4.39 6.29 13.35
CA ASP A 41 -5.23 5.15 12.99
C ASP A 41 -6.20 5.45 11.84
N PRO A 42 -7.03 6.53 11.87
CA PRO A 42 -7.96 6.80 10.77
C PRO A 42 -7.24 7.15 9.45
N ALA A 43 -6.08 7.81 9.50
CA ALA A 43 -5.33 8.10 8.28
C ALA A 43 -4.67 6.85 7.69
N MET A 44 -4.11 5.98 8.53
CA MET A 44 -3.52 4.70 8.07
C MET A 44 -4.60 3.77 7.51
N ASP A 45 -5.80 3.74 8.10
CA ASP A 45 -6.90 2.94 7.56
C ASP A 45 -7.27 3.38 6.15
N LEU A 46 -7.37 4.68 5.90
CA LEU A 46 -7.68 5.20 4.57
C LEU A 46 -6.53 5.07 3.58
N LEU A 47 -5.29 5.19 4.04
CA LEU A 47 -4.08 5.01 3.23
C LEU A 47 -4.01 3.59 2.65
N TRP A 48 -4.30 2.58 3.47
CA TRP A 48 -4.18 1.17 3.08
C TRP A 48 -5.50 0.57 2.59
N ALA A 49 -6.64 1.26 2.76
CA ALA A 49 -7.97 0.73 2.44
C ALA A 49 -8.10 0.23 0.99
N ASP A 50 -7.65 1.03 0.02
CA ASP A 50 -7.76 0.67 -1.41
C ASP A 50 -6.36 0.68 -2.02
N MET A 51 -5.92 -0.50 -2.47
CA MET A 51 -4.59 -0.71 -3.03
C MET A 51 -4.70 -1.20 -4.48
N GLU A 52 -3.90 -0.62 -5.35
CA GLU A 52 -3.82 -1.01 -6.77
C GLU A 52 -2.92 -2.22 -7.00
N ASP A 53 -1.97 -2.45 -6.09
CA ASP A 53 -0.97 -3.52 -6.17
C ASP A 53 -0.54 -3.97 -4.77
N LEU A 54 -0.01 -5.19 -4.67
CA LEU A 54 0.54 -5.72 -3.42
C LEU A 54 1.97 -5.19 -3.12
N GLU A 55 2.63 -4.56 -4.11
CA GLU A 55 4.00 -4.06 -4.00
C GLU A 55 4.24 -3.17 -2.77
N PRO A 56 3.35 -2.20 -2.42
CA PRO A 56 3.58 -1.34 -1.26
C PRO A 56 3.56 -2.09 0.08
N LEU A 57 2.77 -3.16 0.22
CA LEU A 57 2.75 -4.00 1.43
C LEU A 57 4.00 -4.87 1.53
N LEU A 58 4.43 -5.45 0.42
CA LEU A 58 5.66 -6.22 0.38
C LEU A 58 6.88 -5.31 0.59
N GLY A 59 6.79 -4.04 0.19
CA GLY A 59 7.80 -3.01 0.42
C GLY A 59 8.03 -2.71 1.90
N CYS A 60 7.04 -2.97 2.77
CA CYS A 60 7.21 -2.89 4.23
C CYS A 60 8.17 -3.97 4.77
N VAL A 61 8.47 -5.00 3.99
CA VAL A 61 9.48 -6.02 4.31
C VAL A 61 10.78 -5.65 3.59
N THR A 62 11.70 -5.00 4.30
CA THR A 62 12.95 -4.45 3.74
C THR A 62 13.74 -5.47 2.91
N ARG A 63 13.72 -6.75 3.28
CA ARG A 63 14.40 -7.83 2.56
C ARG A 63 13.82 -8.08 1.16
N LEU A 64 12.53 -7.81 0.96
CA LEU A 64 11.87 -7.93 -0.34
C LEU A 64 12.06 -6.68 -1.21
N HIS A 65 12.52 -5.57 -0.63
CA HIS A 65 12.68 -4.30 -1.35
C HIS A 65 13.50 -4.40 -2.65
N PRO A 66 14.62 -5.16 -2.73
CA PRO A 66 15.36 -5.32 -3.99
C PRO A 66 14.59 -6.09 -5.07
N LEU A 67 13.66 -6.97 -4.67
CA LEU A 67 12.82 -7.75 -5.58
C LEU A 67 11.68 -6.89 -6.15
N ILE A 68 11.18 -5.92 -5.36
CA ILE A 68 10.04 -5.07 -5.71
C ILE A 68 10.50 -3.82 -6.48
N TYR A 69 11.52 -3.13 -5.97
CA TYR A 69 11.96 -1.83 -6.48
C TYR A 69 13.30 -1.89 -7.24
N GLY A 70 13.78 -3.09 -7.57
CA GLY A 70 15.03 -3.27 -8.28
C GLY A 70 15.01 -2.69 -9.71
N PRO A 71 16.15 -2.24 -10.25
CA PRO A 71 16.24 -1.60 -11.56
C PRO A 71 15.94 -2.52 -12.76
N LYS A 72 15.70 -3.82 -12.53
CA LYS A 72 15.44 -4.81 -13.58
C LYS A 72 13.95 -5.15 -13.66
N LYS A 73 13.13 -4.25 -14.22
CA LYS A 73 11.75 -4.57 -14.66
C LYS A 73 11.72 -5.34 -16.00
N GLN A 74 12.76 -6.12 -16.32
CA GLN A 74 12.72 -6.99 -17.49
C GLN A 74 11.94 -8.24 -17.10
N HIS A 75 10.67 -8.32 -17.54
CA HIS A 75 9.82 -9.51 -17.47
C HIS A 75 10.08 -10.35 -16.22
N PHE A 76 9.81 -9.77 -15.04
CA PHE A 76 9.84 -10.53 -13.80
C PHE A 76 8.68 -11.53 -13.89
N ASP A 77 9.01 -12.75 -14.30
CA ASP A 77 8.08 -13.86 -14.30
C ASP A 77 7.56 -14.00 -12.87
N ARG A 78 6.24 -13.83 -12.71
CA ARG A 78 5.52 -13.97 -11.43
C ARG A 78 5.83 -15.32 -10.77
N SER A 79 6.27 -16.30 -11.55
CA SER A 79 6.75 -17.62 -11.09
C SER A 79 8.02 -17.55 -10.20
N GLY A 80 8.79 -16.46 -10.26
CA GLY A 80 10.05 -16.30 -9.53
C GLY A 80 9.91 -15.96 -8.04
N TRP A 81 8.75 -15.50 -7.59
CA TRP A 81 8.52 -15.05 -6.21
C TRP A 81 8.66 -16.19 -5.18
N SER A 82 8.41 -17.43 -5.60
CA SER A 82 8.47 -18.61 -4.74
C SER A 82 9.85 -19.29 -4.73
N ARG A 83 10.78 -18.90 -5.62
CA ARG A 83 12.13 -19.50 -5.66
C ARG A 83 13.09 -18.73 -4.77
N GLY A 84 13.39 -19.32 -3.61
CA GLY A 84 14.49 -18.88 -2.74
C GLY A 84 14.15 -17.75 -1.77
N VAL A 85 12.87 -17.40 -1.63
CA VAL A 85 12.42 -16.55 -0.52
C VAL A 85 12.23 -17.45 0.69
N GLU A 86 13.20 -17.39 1.60
CA GLU A 86 13.05 -17.98 2.92
C GLU A 86 11.80 -17.42 3.61
N PRO A 87 11.06 -18.20 4.42
CA PRO A 87 9.88 -17.70 5.12
C PRO A 87 10.17 -16.38 5.84
N LEU A 88 9.15 -15.51 5.87
CA LEU A 88 9.24 -14.28 6.63
C LEU A 88 9.54 -14.62 8.10
N SER A 89 10.48 -13.90 8.68
CA SER A 89 10.65 -13.93 10.13
C SER A 89 9.35 -13.48 10.79
N GLU A 90 9.14 -13.89 12.03
CA GLU A 90 7.94 -13.51 12.79
C GLU A 90 7.78 -11.97 12.88
N TYR A 91 8.89 -11.23 12.95
CA TYR A 91 8.87 -9.77 12.94
C TYR A 91 8.41 -9.19 11.60
N GLU A 92 8.94 -9.67 10.48
CA GLU A 92 8.55 -9.23 9.14
C GLU A 92 7.07 -9.56 8.86
N ALA A 93 6.63 -10.77 9.24
CA ALA A 93 5.24 -11.18 9.13
C ALA A 93 4.31 -10.26 9.92
N ARG A 94 4.69 -9.87 11.16
CA ARG A 94 3.90 -8.91 11.94
C ARG A 94 3.82 -7.52 11.30
N GLN A 95 4.92 -7.01 10.73
CA GLN A 95 4.88 -5.72 10.03
C GLN A 95 3.96 -5.77 8.80
N PHE A 96 4.07 -6.84 8.00
CA PHE A 96 3.21 -7.06 6.86
C PHE A 96 1.72 -7.11 7.28
N VAL A 97 1.39 -7.96 8.26
CA VAL A 97 0.01 -8.14 8.74
C VAL A 97 -0.56 -6.85 9.34
N ARG A 98 0.27 -6.03 10.01
CA ARG A 98 -0.17 -4.76 10.60
C ARG A 98 -0.75 -3.80 9.57
N HIS A 99 -0.19 -3.78 8.37
CA HIS A 99 -0.69 -2.94 7.27
C HIS A 99 -1.74 -3.69 6.43
N ALA A 100 -1.54 -4.98 6.17
CA ALA A 100 -2.47 -5.80 5.39
C ALA A 100 -3.85 -5.90 6.05
N ALA A 101 -3.94 -5.89 7.38
CA ALA A 101 -5.20 -5.90 8.11
C ALA A 101 -6.09 -4.66 7.85
N ARG A 102 -5.51 -3.59 7.30
CA ARG A 102 -6.21 -2.34 6.97
C ARG A 102 -6.72 -2.30 5.53
N VAL A 103 -6.32 -3.27 4.71
CA VAL A 103 -6.75 -3.37 3.30
C VAL A 103 -8.20 -3.81 3.23
N ARG A 104 -9.01 -3.06 2.48
CA ARG A 104 -10.43 -3.34 2.23
C ARG A 104 -10.67 -3.75 0.78
N SER A 105 -9.89 -3.21 -0.15
CA SER A 105 -9.93 -3.52 -1.58
C SER A 105 -8.50 -3.66 -2.12
N LEU A 106 -8.28 -4.71 -2.89
CA LEU A 106 -7.05 -4.92 -3.65
C LEU A 106 -7.44 -5.12 -5.11
N GLN A 107 -7.02 -4.19 -5.97
CA GLN A 107 -7.08 -4.42 -7.40
C GLN A 107 -5.86 -5.25 -7.78
N MET A 108 -6.06 -6.28 -8.60
CA MET A 108 -4.97 -6.98 -9.25
C MET A 108 -5.11 -6.60 -10.70
N THR A 109 -4.43 -5.53 -11.11
CA THR A 109 -4.35 -5.25 -12.53
C THR A 109 -3.53 -6.36 -13.15
N ASP A 110 -4.20 -7.25 -13.90
CA ASP A 110 -3.49 -8.18 -14.75
C ASP A 110 -2.66 -7.33 -15.70
N CYS A 111 -1.33 -7.46 -15.62
CA CYS A 111 -0.42 -6.93 -16.61
C CYS A 111 -0.79 -7.57 -17.95
N VAL A 112 -1.72 -6.98 -18.69
CA VAL A 112 -2.08 -7.43 -20.03
C VAL A 112 -0.81 -7.30 -20.87
N GLY A 113 -0.28 -8.46 -21.26
CA GLY A 113 0.93 -8.57 -22.05
C GLY A 113 0.79 -7.73 -23.32
N TYR A 114 1.78 -6.88 -23.58
CA TYR A 114 1.94 -6.31 -24.90
C TYR A 114 2.09 -7.45 -25.91
N GLU A 115 1.20 -7.48 -26.91
CA GLU A 115 1.28 -8.36 -28.07
C GLU A 115 2.70 -8.32 -28.67
N PRO A 116 3.26 -9.47 -29.11
CA PRO A 116 4.53 -9.47 -29.80
C PRO A 116 4.38 -8.70 -31.11
N LEU A 117 5.23 -7.68 -31.28
CA LEU A 117 5.38 -6.88 -32.50
C LEU A 117 5.36 -7.79 -33.73
N ARG A 118 4.45 -7.48 -34.67
CA ARG A 118 4.35 -8.17 -35.96
C ARG A 118 5.67 -8.04 -36.74
N PRO A 119 6.11 -9.11 -37.43
CA PRO A 119 7.27 -9.04 -38.30
C PRO A 119 6.91 -8.26 -39.58
N TRP A 120 7.79 -7.33 -39.96
CA TRP A 120 7.90 -6.87 -41.34
C TRP A 120 9.01 -7.68 -42.02
#